data_AF-A0A1G4IP34-F1
#
_entry.id   AF-A0A1G4IP34-F1
#
_cell.length_a   1.000
_cell.length_b   1.000
_cell.length_c   1.000
_cell.angle_alpha   90.00
_cell.angle_beta   90.00
_cell.angle_gamma   90.00
#
_symmetry.space_group_name_H-M   'P 1'
#
loop_
_entity.id
_entity.type
_entity.pdbx_description
1 polymer ?
#
loop_
_entity_poly.entity_id
_entity_poly.type
_entity_poly.pdbx_seq_one_letter_code
_entity_poly.pdbx_strand_id
1 'polypeptide(L)'
;MDESLECRLRNVCEAFSNSRAMNKRVPRKPRASKILNRYKYCANTAIPTRNRFLPEKFQKFRKLHVSCVESARKELAGFQLFSRADFDHRLGNIVTATKKTSFTWNYERFSPVKIAAKGWCFRGVNLDGVTVSFRCPCCRADVCFKIDADLNSRELEQAYVKALSNKHERGCSWRRAEYPLEINYYIGRASIFLEIQRIKSELGQNGAVDFDAGVLEPSIEAMFEARMEQRGLLQLLLRGYRPAGHRVVECVGCHCTSFLDTVREKCVHYSWCKYQDASLLPQMLSEIACSPEEKTHQSLEARLQSLKLQIRNI
;
A
#
# COMPACT_ATOMS: atom_id res chain seq x y z
N MET A 1 30.71 37.23 36.44
CA MET A 1 29.85 36.04 36.23
C MET A 1 28.54 36.55 35.66
N ASP A 2 28.12 36.00 34.53
CA ASP A 2 27.12 36.60 33.64
C ASP A 2 25.70 36.27 34.15
N GLU A 3 25.03 37.26 34.77
CA GLU A 3 23.67 37.15 35.35
C GLU A 3 22.63 36.63 34.33
N SER A 4 22.91 36.82 33.04
CA SER A 4 22.11 36.30 31.92
C SER A 4 22.13 34.76 31.86
N LEU A 5 23.26 34.14 32.17
CA LEU A 5 23.42 32.69 32.15
C LEU A 5 22.71 32.04 33.34
N GLU A 6 22.77 32.65 34.52
CA GLU A 6 22.06 32.17 35.71
C GLU A 6 20.55 32.29 35.58
N CYS A 7 20.04 33.36 34.97
CA CYS A 7 18.62 33.50 34.67
C CYS A 7 18.14 32.44 33.68
N ARG A 8 18.93 32.17 32.62
CA ARG A 8 18.63 31.11 31.65
C ARG A 8 18.66 29.72 32.26
N LEU A 9 19.62 29.43 33.14
CA LEU A 9 19.70 28.15 33.85
C LEU A 9 18.53 27.96 34.81
N ARG A 10 18.09 29.02 35.50
CA ARG A 10 16.92 28.99 36.39
C ARG A 10 15.63 28.69 35.63
N ASN A 11 15.42 29.35 34.50
CA ASN A 11 14.26 29.14 33.63
C ASN A 11 14.23 27.71 33.04
N VAL A 12 15.40 27.15 32.72
CA VAL A 12 15.51 25.75 32.27
C VAL A 12 15.20 24.78 33.41
N CYS A 13 15.72 25.02 34.62
CA CYS A 13 15.43 24.20 35.80
C CYS A 13 13.95 24.25 36.20
N GLU A 14 13.31 25.41 36.13
CA GLU A 14 11.86 25.55 36.36
C GLU A 14 11.03 24.87 35.28
N ALA A 15 11.43 24.94 34.01
CA ALA A 15 10.78 24.21 32.92
C ALA A 15 10.90 22.68 33.10
N PHE A 16 12.05 22.18 33.56
CA PHE A 16 12.24 20.76 33.87
C PHE A 16 11.41 20.31 35.09
N SER A 17 11.31 21.17 36.11
CA SER A 17 10.57 20.90 37.34
C SER A 17 9.05 20.90 37.11
N ASN A 18 8.56 21.82 36.27
CA ASN A 18 7.15 21.91 35.88
C ASN A 18 6.74 20.86 34.82
N SER A 19 7.68 20.29 34.06
CA SER A 19 7.39 19.20 33.10
C SER A 19 6.98 17.88 33.76
N ARG A 20 7.25 17.70 35.07
CA ARG A 20 6.82 16.50 35.82
C ARG A 20 5.30 16.40 35.99
N ALA A 21 4.55 17.48 35.78
CA ALA A 21 3.08 17.48 35.80
C ALA A 21 2.40 17.14 34.45
N MET A 22 3.15 17.02 33.34
CA MET A 22 2.59 16.66 32.02
C MET A 22 3.15 15.38 31.40
N ASN A 23 3.82 14.54 32.19
CA ASN A 23 3.90 13.12 31.87
C ASN A 23 2.55 12.46 32.20
N LYS A 24 1.51 12.75 31.40
CA LYS A 24 0.54 11.71 31.07
C LYS A 24 1.38 10.61 30.44
N ARG A 25 1.81 9.65 31.25
CA ARG A 25 2.45 8.41 30.81
C ARG A 25 1.61 7.92 29.65
N VAL A 26 2.08 8.12 28.42
CA VAL A 26 1.43 7.52 27.26
C VAL A 26 1.46 6.04 27.58
N PRO A 27 0.31 5.39 27.84
CA PRO A 27 0.31 4.02 28.29
C PRO A 27 1.06 3.25 27.21
N ARG A 28 2.15 2.56 27.60
CA ARG A 28 2.88 1.69 26.68
C ARG A 28 1.84 0.77 26.06
N LYS A 29 1.50 1.06 24.81
CA LYS A 29 0.47 0.38 24.06
C LYS A 29 0.82 -1.12 24.10
N PRO A 30 -0.07 -2.00 24.60
CA PRO A 30 0.22 -3.43 24.68
C PRO A 30 0.65 -3.95 23.31
N ARG A 31 1.58 -4.91 23.23
CA ARG A 31 2.03 -5.51 21.96
C ARG A 31 0.86 -5.89 21.04
N ALA A 32 -0.25 -6.39 21.60
CA ALA A 32 -1.49 -6.68 20.88
C ALA A 32 -2.09 -5.47 20.11
N SER A 33 -1.95 -4.26 20.63
CA SER A 33 -2.41 -3.04 19.96
C SER A 33 -1.50 -2.55 18.82
N LYS A 34 -0.33 -3.19 18.65
CA LYS A 34 0.50 -3.10 17.42
C LYS A 34 0.08 -4.13 16.36
N ILE A 35 -0.60 -5.21 16.76
CA ILE A 35 -1.05 -6.29 15.86
C ILE A 35 -2.38 -5.92 15.20
N LEU A 36 -3.21 -5.11 15.85
CA LEU A 36 -4.48 -4.66 15.27
C LEU A 36 -4.26 -3.52 14.27
N ASN A 37 -4.55 -3.81 13.00
CA ASN A 37 -4.48 -2.86 11.91
C ASN A 37 -5.58 -1.80 12.08
N ARG A 38 -5.25 -0.66 12.69
CA ARG A 38 -6.20 0.37 13.15
C ARG A 38 -7.09 0.94 12.05
N TYR A 39 -6.68 0.82 10.80
CA TYR A 39 -7.44 1.25 9.62
C TYR A 39 -8.57 0.27 9.26
N LYS A 40 -8.40 -1.03 9.57
CA LYS A 40 -9.39 -2.09 9.31
C LYS A 40 -10.33 -2.32 10.49
N TYR A 41 -9.88 -2.03 11.71
CA TYR A 41 -10.60 -2.35 12.94
C TYR A 41 -10.80 -1.12 13.84
N CYS A 42 -12.06 -0.78 14.12
CA CYS A 42 -12.47 0.30 15.02
C CYS A 42 -12.91 -0.29 16.36
N ALA A 43 -12.75 0.46 17.46
CA ALA A 43 -13.31 0.04 18.74
C ALA A 43 -14.85 0.04 18.64
N ASN A 44 -15.49 -1.07 18.99
CA ASN A 44 -16.94 -1.16 19.04
C ASN A 44 -17.47 -0.19 20.10
N THR A 45 -18.35 0.72 19.69
CA THR A 45 -18.99 1.71 20.57
C THR A 45 -20.18 1.11 21.34
N ALA A 46 -20.78 0.03 20.82
CA ALA A 46 -21.74 -0.79 21.54
C ALA A 46 -20.98 -1.78 22.42
N ILE A 47 -20.69 -1.37 23.66
CA ILE A 47 -19.94 -2.17 24.63
C ILE A 47 -20.89 -3.19 25.26
N PRO A 48 -20.68 -4.52 25.09
CA PRO A 48 -21.30 -5.50 25.97
C PRO A 48 -20.75 -5.28 27.38
N THR A 49 -21.60 -5.35 28.40
CA THR A 49 -21.24 -5.10 29.80
C THR A 49 -20.09 -5.97 30.31
N ARG A 50 -19.85 -7.14 29.69
CA ARG A 50 -18.71 -8.04 29.94
C ARG A 50 -18.20 -8.68 28.64
N ASN A 51 -16.87 -8.79 28.49
CA ASN A 51 -16.27 -9.59 27.42
C ASN A 51 -16.11 -11.04 27.91
N ARG A 52 -16.98 -11.95 27.45
CA ARG A 52 -16.98 -13.38 27.87
C ARG A 52 -15.68 -14.13 27.56
N PHE A 53 -14.85 -13.62 26.66
CA PHE A 53 -13.57 -14.24 26.26
C PHE A 53 -12.38 -13.74 27.09
N LEU A 54 -12.59 -12.82 28.03
CA LEU A 54 -11.55 -12.31 28.93
C LEU A 54 -11.83 -12.70 30.38
N PRO A 55 -10.83 -13.15 31.14
CA PRO A 55 -10.91 -13.28 32.60
C PRO A 55 -11.26 -11.95 33.29
N GLU A 56 -11.87 -11.99 34.47
CA GLU A 56 -12.32 -10.78 35.21
C GLU A 56 -11.23 -9.71 35.38
N LYS A 57 -10.00 -10.13 35.71
CA LYS A 57 -8.83 -9.26 35.86
C LYS A 57 -8.46 -8.47 34.58
N PHE A 58 -8.93 -8.91 33.41
CA PHE A 58 -8.64 -8.30 32.11
C PHE A 58 -9.85 -7.61 31.47
N GLN A 59 -10.99 -7.54 32.17
CA GLN A 59 -12.18 -6.84 31.67
C GLN A 59 -11.96 -5.34 31.44
N LYS A 60 -10.94 -4.72 32.05
CA LYS A 60 -10.54 -3.34 31.74
C LYS A 60 -10.05 -3.14 30.29
N PHE A 61 -9.66 -4.21 29.60
CA PHE A 61 -9.26 -4.19 28.18
C PHE A 61 -10.44 -4.54 27.24
N ARG A 62 -11.69 -4.43 27.72
CA ARG A 62 -12.97 -4.76 27.07
C ARG A 62 -13.26 -4.22 25.67
N LYS A 63 -12.45 -3.32 25.10
CA LYS A 63 -12.74 -2.74 23.79
C LYS A 63 -12.60 -3.82 22.72
N LEU A 64 -13.70 -4.49 22.43
CA LEU A 64 -13.84 -5.37 21.28
C LEU A 64 -13.67 -4.49 20.05
N HIS A 65 -12.72 -4.85 19.20
CA HIS A 65 -12.53 -4.18 17.94
C HIS A 65 -13.42 -4.86 16.89
N VAL A 66 -14.24 -4.08 16.19
CA VAL A 66 -15.04 -4.55 15.06
C VAL A 66 -14.33 -4.15 13.77
N SER A 67 -14.35 -5.05 12.79
CA SER A 67 -13.89 -4.73 11.44
C SER A 67 -14.81 -3.67 10.85
N CYS A 68 -14.30 -2.46 10.59
CA CYS A 68 -15.12 -1.41 9.99
C CYS A 68 -15.58 -1.82 8.58
N VAL A 69 -14.86 -2.75 7.92
CA VAL A 69 -15.27 -3.35 6.64
C VAL A 69 -16.39 -4.37 6.82
N GLU A 70 -16.36 -5.21 7.85
CA GLU A 70 -17.44 -6.19 8.07
C GLU A 70 -18.72 -5.51 8.52
N SER A 71 -18.63 -4.49 9.37
CA SER A 71 -19.77 -3.66 9.75
C SER A 71 -20.37 -2.95 8.53
N ALA A 72 -19.54 -2.33 7.69
CA ALA A 72 -20.01 -1.70 6.46
C ALA A 72 -20.55 -2.72 5.43
N ARG A 73 -19.97 -3.93 5.34
CA ARG A 73 -20.45 -4.99 4.45
C ARG A 73 -21.82 -5.54 4.84
N LYS A 74 -22.16 -5.50 6.14
CA LYS A 74 -23.51 -5.87 6.63
C LYS A 74 -24.58 -4.87 6.19
N GLU A 75 -24.22 -3.60 6.03
CA GLU A 75 -25.15 -2.52 5.65
C GLU A 75 -25.13 -2.24 4.13
N LEU A 76 -23.99 -2.48 3.47
CA LEU A 76 -23.77 -2.21 2.05
C LEU A 76 -23.18 -3.45 1.37
N ALA A 77 -24.05 -4.19 0.67
CA ALA A 77 -23.61 -5.31 -0.17
C ALA A 77 -22.54 -4.81 -1.18
N GLY A 78 -21.36 -5.42 -1.17
CA GLY A 78 -20.27 -5.12 -2.10
C GLY A 78 -19.21 -4.12 -1.62
N PHE A 79 -19.28 -3.57 -0.41
CA PHE A 79 -18.20 -2.71 0.10
C PHE A 79 -16.99 -3.53 0.59
N GLN A 80 -15.84 -3.37 -0.09
CA GLN A 80 -14.57 -4.01 0.27
C GLN A 80 -13.38 -3.04 0.17
N LEU A 81 -13.19 -2.22 1.21
CA LEU A 81 -12.18 -1.16 1.24
C LEU A 81 -10.72 -1.64 1.21
N PHE A 82 -10.44 -2.83 1.76
CA PHE A 82 -9.08 -3.35 1.92
C PHE A 82 -8.84 -4.67 1.18
N SER A 83 -9.77 -5.10 0.33
CA SER A 83 -9.56 -6.28 -0.52
C SER A 83 -8.65 -5.89 -1.69
N ARG A 84 -7.41 -6.41 -1.68
CA ARG A 84 -6.47 -6.25 -2.79
C ARG A 84 -7.01 -6.90 -4.06
N ALA A 85 -7.57 -8.11 -3.96
CA ALA A 85 -8.19 -8.79 -5.08
C ALA A 85 -9.31 -7.95 -5.73
N ASP A 86 -10.18 -7.33 -4.93
CA ASP A 86 -11.24 -6.47 -5.46
C ASP A 86 -10.70 -5.20 -6.11
N PHE A 87 -9.66 -4.60 -5.52
CA PHE A 87 -8.99 -3.45 -6.09
C PHE A 87 -8.33 -3.79 -7.42
N ASP A 88 -7.55 -4.87 -7.48
CA ASP A 88 -6.88 -5.35 -8.69
C ASP A 88 -7.92 -5.72 -9.76
N HIS A 89 -9.05 -6.33 -9.38
CA HIS A 89 -10.14 -6.62 -10.30
C HIS A 89 -10.78 -5.34 -10.88
N ARG A 90 -11.07 -4.34 -10.04
CA ARG A 90 -11.58 -3.04 -10.52
C ARG A 90 -10.59 -2.38 -11.47
N LEU A 91 -9.31 -2.33 -11.08
CA LEU A 91 -8.25 -1.73 -11.88
C LEU A 91 -8.09 -2.43 -13.23
N GLY A 92 -8.01 -3.76 -13.22
CA GLY A 92 -7.92 -4.59 -14.42
C GLY A 92 -9.09 -4.40 -15.37
N ASN A 93 -10.32 -4.29 -14.85
CA ASN A 93 -11.51 -4.02 -15.67
C ASN A 93 -11.45 -2.64 -16.33
N ILE A 94 -11.03 -1.60 -15.59
CA ILE A 94 -10.90 -0.25 -16.13
C ILE A 94 -9.87 -0.25 -17.26
N VAL A 95 -8.67 -0.79 -17.01
CA VAL A 95 -7.58 -0.80 -17.99
C VAL A 95 -7.96 -1.63 -19.22
N THR A 96 -8.50 -2.84 -19.02
CA THR A 96 -8.82 -3.75 -20.14
C THR A 96 -9.89 -3.17 -21.03
N ALA A 97 -10.92 -2.55 -20.44
CA ALA A 97 -11.99 -1.94 -21.22
C ALA A 97 -11.50 -0.74 -22.04
N THR A 98 -10.55 0.02 -21.50
CA THR A 98 -10.07 1.25 -22.13
C THR A 98 -8.86 1.04 -23.04
N LYS A 99 -8.22 -0.13 -23.02
CA LYS A 99 -7.24 -0.54 -24.04
C LYS A 99 -7.85 -0.59 -25.45
N LYS A 100 -9.14 -0.88 -25.57
CA LYS A 100 -9.84 -1.06 -26.85
C LYS A 100 -10.36 0.25 -27.44
N THR A 101 -10.18 1.36 -26.74
CA THR A 101 -10.71 2.67 -27.15
C THR A 101 -9.64 3.47 -27.87
N SER A 102 -10.05 4.30 -28.84
CA SER A 102 -9.14 5.08 -29.69
C SER A 102 -8.49 6.28 -29.01
N PHE A 103 -8.83 6.60 -27.76
CA PHE A 103 -8.34 7.78 -27.07
C PHE A 103 -7.13 7.50 -26.16
N THR A 104 -6.25 8.48 -26.05
CA THR A 104 -5.07 8.44 -25.19
C THR A 104 -5.43 8.91 -23.80
N TRP A 105 -5.24 8.07 -22.79
CA TRP A 105 -5.43 8.48 -21.39
C TRP A 105 -4.35 9.49 -20.99
N ASN A 106 -4.76 10.66 -20.51
CA ASN A 106 -3.87 11.53 -19.73
C ASN A 106 -3.70 10.92 -18.33
N TYR A 107 -2.75 10.00 -18.22
CA TYR A 107 -2.52 9.22 -17.01
C TYR A 107 -2.02 10.01 -15.81
N GLU A 108 -1.41 11.18 -16.02
CA GLU A 108 -0.97 12.08 -14.94
C GLU A 108 -2.18 12.64 -14.17
N ARG A 109 -3.23 13.00 -14.91
CA ARG A 109 -4.41 13.69 -14.36
C ARG A 109 -5.57 12.74 -14.11
N PHE A 110 -5.69 11.70 -14.93
CA PHE A 110 -6.79 10.75 -14.93
C PHE A 110 -6.26 9.33 -14.72
N SER A 111 -5.96 8.98 -13.46
CA SER A 111 -5.33 7.71 -13.12
C SER A 111 -6.37 6.60 -12.85
N PRO A 112 -6.36 5.46 -13.58
CA PRO A 112 -7.21 4.30 -13.29
C PRO A 112 -7.11 3.80 -11.85
N VAL A 113 -5.91 3.91 -11.26
CA VAL A 113 -5.63 3.54 -9.87
C VAL A 113 -6.44 4.42 -8.90
N LYS A 114 -6.47 5.74 -9.11
CA LYS A 114 -7.25 6.66 -8.28
C LYS A 114 -8.76 6.40 -8.41
N ILE A 115 -9.24 6.04 -9.60
CA ILE A 115 -10.65 5.67 -9.84
C ILE A 115 -11.02 4.40 -9.05
N ALA A 116 -10.24 3.33 -9.24
CA ALA A 116 -10.44 2.05 -8.58
C ALA A 116 -10.33 2.18 -7.05
N ALA A 117 -9.42 3.03 -6.57
CA ALA A 117 -9.22 3.31 -5.15
C ALA A 117 -10.41 4.05 -4.50
N LYS A 118 -11.18 4.81 -5.28
CA LYS A 118 -12.44 5.43 -4.85
C LYS A 118 -13.66 4.53 -5.05
N GLY A 119 -13.45 3.24 -5.32
CA GLY A 119 -14.50 2.23 -5.39
C GLY A 119 -15.36 2.26 -6.65
N TRP A 120 -14.95 3.01 -7.66
CA TRP A 120 -15.67 3.08 -8.93
C TRP A 120 -15.35 1.86 -9.79
N CYS A 121 -16.39 1.25 -10.36
CA CYS A 121 -16.28 0.14 -11.31
C CYS A 121 -16.59 0.64 -12.72
N PHE A 122 -15.83 0.17 -13.71
CA PHE A 122 -16.10 0.49 -15.11
C PHE A 122 -17.49 -0.03 -15.54
N ARG A 123 -18.25 0.81 -16.23
CA ARG A 123 -19.58 0.46 -16.76
C ARG A 123 -19.59 0.35 -18.28
N GLY A 124 -18.90 1.26 -18.97
CA GLY A 124 -18.90 1.29 -20.43
C GLY A 124 -18.30 2.57 -20.98
N VAL A 125 -18.14 2.59 -22.30
CA VAL A 125 -17.90 3.81 -23.07
C VAL A 125 -19.23 4.24 -23.66
N ASN A 126 -19.53 5.53 -23.57
CA ASN A 126 -20.74 6.10 -24.13
C ASN A 126 -20.68 6.13 -25.66
N LEU A 127 -21.81 6.42 -26.29
CA LEU A 127 -21.96 6.43 -27.76
C LEU A 127 -21.02 7.44 -28.45
N ASP A 128 -20.52 8.44 -27.73
CA ASP A 128 -19.56 9.42 -28.24
C ASP A 128 -18.13 8.87 -28.39
N GLY A 129 -17.85 7.66 -27.91
CA GLY A 129 -16.56 6.99 -28.04
C GLY A 129 -15.44 7.57 -27.17
N VAL A 130 -15.67 8.68 -26.48
CA VAL A 130 -14.67 9.42 -25.70
C VAL A 130 -15.06 9.63 -24.24
N THR A 131 -16.33 9.40 -23.89
CA THR A 131 -16.79 9.46 -22.50
C THR A 131 -16.86 8.08 -21.91
N VAL A 132 -16.14 7.87 -20.81
CA VAL A 132 -16.23 6.65 -20.01
C VAL A 132 -17.20 6.84 -18.86
N SER A 133 -17.94 5.79 -18.56
CA SER A 133 -18.92 5.75 -17.47
C SER A 133 -18.46 4.75 -16.41
N PHE A 134 -18.55 5.16 -15.15
CA PHE A 134 -18.26 4.34 -13.98
C PHE A 134 -19.46 4.32 -13.05
N ARG A 135 -19.61 3.22 -12.32
CA ARG A 135 -20.68 3.02 -11.33
C ARG A 135 -20.12 2.54 -10.01
N CYS A 136 -20.61 3.11 -8.91
CA CYS A 136 -20.29 2.60 -7.58
C CYS A 136 -21.13 1.35 -7.28
N PRO A 137 -20.54 0.20 -6.95
CA PRO A 137 -21.30 -1.00 -6.62
C PRO A 137 -22.11 -0.86 -5.31
N CYS A 138 -21.68 0.04 -4.42
CA CYS A 138 -22.31 0.22 -3.11
C CYS A 138 -23.52 1.16 -3.16
N CYS A 139 -23.36 2.35 -3.77
CA CYS A 139 -24.45 3.35 -3.82
C CYS A 139 -25.14 3.46 -5.18
N ARG A 140 -24.69 2.70 -6.19
CA ARG A 140 -25.20 2.72 -7.57
C ARG A 140 -25.13 4.07 -8.30
N ALA A 141 -24.55 5.09 -7.67
CA ALA A 141 -24.24 6.35 -8.34
C ALA A 141 -23.39 6.09 -9.59
N ASP A 142 -23.62 6.92 -10.61
CA ASP A 142 -22.86 6.91 -11.86
C ASP A 142 -22.01 8.19 -11.94
N VAL A 143 -20.80 8.06 -12.50
CA VAL A 143 -19.96 9.20 -12.86
C VAL A 143 -19.42 8.99 -14.27
N CYS A 144 -19.47 10.04 -15.07
CA CYS A 144 -19.00 10.03 -16.45
C CYS A 144 -17.84 11.01 -16.58
N PHE A 145 -16.82 10.62 -17.33
CA PHE A 145 -15.66 11.46 -17.61
C PHE A 145 -15.34 11.41 -19.09
N LYS A 146 -15.26 12.59 -19.71
CA LYS A 146 -14.76 12.72 -21.07
C LYS A 146 -13.23 12.61 -21.02
N ILE A 147 -12.67 11.61 -21.69
CA ILE A 147 -11.24 11.41 -21.79
C ILE A 147 -10.79 12.12 -23.06
N ASP A 148 -10.65 13.44 -22.95
CA ASP A 148 -10.17 14.30 -24.02
C ASP A 148 -8.68 14.63 -23.82
N ALA A 149 -7.95 14.86 -24.91
CA ALA A 149 -6.54 15.25 -24.86
C ALA A 149 -6.34 16.66 -24.25
N ASP A 150 -7.38 17.50 -24.29
CA ASP A 150 -7.36 18.90 -23.88
C ASP A 150 -7.61 19.14 -22.37
N LEU A 151 -7.50 18.10 -21.53
CA LEU A 151 -7.61 18.22 -20.06
C LEU A 151 -6.36 18.87 -19.41
N ASN A 152 -5.72 19.82 -20.09
CA ASN A 152 -4.48 20.46 -19.67
C ASN A 152 -4.65 21.56 -18.61
N SER A 153 -5.87 21.88 -18.16
CA SER A 153 -6.07 22.80 -17.03
C SER A 153 -6.03 22.11 -15.66
N ARG A 154 -5.34 22.71 -14.68
CA ARG A 154 -5.31 22.23 -13.28
C ARG A 154 -6.70 22.22 -12.63
N GLU A 155 -7.58 23.10 -13.09
CA GLU A 155 -8.96 23.20 -12.60
C GLU A 155 -9.77 21.96 -12.96
N LEU A 156 -9.57 21.40 -14.16
CA LEU A 156 -10.21 20.16 -14.59
C LEU A 156 -9.72 18.96 -13.78
N GLU A 157 -8.43 18.91 -13.45
CA GLU A 157 -7.89 17.88 -12.55
C GLU A 157 -8.52 17.97 -11.15
N GLN A 158 -8.63 19.18 -10.58
CA GLN A 158 -9.29 19.36 -9.28
C GLN A 158 -10.78 19.01 -9.34
N ALA A 159 -11.47 19.37 -10.42
CA ALA A 159 -12.86 19.01 -10.64
C ALA A 159 -13.02 17.50 -10.73
N TYR A 160 -12.11 16.80 -11.41
CA TYR A 160 -12.06 15.35 -11.50
C TYR A 160 -11.88 14.70 -10.12
N VAL A 161 -10.86 15.10 -9.35
CA VAL A 161 -10.60 14.57 -8.01
C VAL A 161 -11.80 14.81 -7.08
N LYS A 162 -12.40 16.00 -7.15
CA LYS A 162 -13.64 16.31 -6.41
C LYS A 162 -14.79 15.43 -6.87
N ALA A 163 -14.97 15.20 -8.16
CA ALA A 163 -16.04 14.38 -8.70
C ALA A 163 -15.93 12.92 -8.23
N LEU A 164 -14.73 12.33 -8.23
CA LEU A 164 -14.53 10.96 -7.74
C LEU A 164 -14.97 10.75 -6.30
N SER A 165 -14.92 11.78 -5.45
CA SER A 165 -15.37 11.69 -4.06
C SER A 165 -16.83 12.11 -3.91
N ASN A 166 -17.24 13.21 -4.54
CA ASN A 166 -18.54 13.85 -4.29
C ASN A 166 -19.70 13.27 -5.08
N LYS A 167 -19.44 12.50 -6.14
CA LYS A 167 -20.50 11.85 -6.93
C LYS A 167 -21.08 10.60 -6.28
N HIS A 168 -20.45 10.09 -5.23
CA HIS A 168 -21.06 9.07 -4.39
C HIS A 168 -22.27 9.63 -3.62
N GLU A 169 -23.30 8.82 -3.42
CA GLU A 169 -24.44 9.18 -2.58
C GLU A 169 -24.02 9.51 -1.14
N ARG A 170 -24.82 10.33 -0.45
CA ARG A 170 -24.41 10.89 0.85
C ARG A 170 -24.03 9.85 1.90
N GLY A 171 -24.67 8.68 1.88
CA GLY A 171 -24.43 7.56 2.79
C GLY A 171 -23.37 6.55 2.33
N CYS A 172 -22.78 6.71 1.15
CA CYS A 172 -21.82 5.76 0.63
C CYS A 172 -20.49 5.83 1.39
N SER A 173 -19.97 4.69 1.85
CA SER A 173 -18.67 4.63 2.53
C SER A 173 -17.50 5.13 1.66
N TRP A 174 -17.54 4.89 0.35
CA TRP A 174 -16.52 5.37 -0.60
C TRP A 174 -16.47 6.90 -0.75
N ARG A 175 -17.51 7.61 -0.29
CA ARG A 175 -17.49 9.08 -0.24
C ARG A 175 -16.45 9.61 0.75
N ARG A 176 -16.18 8.86 1.83
CA ARG A 176 -15.27 9.25 2.92
C ARG A 176 -14.04 8.34 3.04
N ALA A 177 -14.04 7.21 2.35
CA ALA A 177 -13.00 6.21 2.40
C ALA A 177 -12.38 5.99 1.02
N GLU A 178 -11.14 5.52 1.01
CA GLU A 178 -10.43 5.13 -0.21
C GLU A 178 -9.52 3.94 0.10
N TYR A 179 -9.26 3.13 -0.93
CA TYR A 179 -8.28 2.07 -0.84
C TYR A 179 -6.90 2.70 -0.58
N PRO A 180 -6.19 2.30 0.49
CA PRO A 180 -4.95 2.99 0.88
C PRO A 180 -3.79 2.57 -0.04
N LEU A 181 -3.59 3.33 -1.11
CA LEU A 181 -2.63 3.04 -2.16
C LEU A 181 -1.18 2.98 -1.66
N GLU A 182 -0.79 3.85 -0.73
CA GLU A 182 0.57 3.88 -0.15
C GLU A 182 0.94 2.60 0.61
N ILE A 183 -0.06 1.93 1.18
CA ILE A 183 0.14 0.74 2.02
C ILE A 183 -0.01 -0.53 1.19
N ASN A 184 -0.86 -0.50 0.16
CA ASN A 184 -1.30 -1.71 -0.52
C ASN A 184 -0.99 -1.78 -2.02
N TYR A 185 -0.66 -0.66 -2.67
CA TYR A 185 -0.41 -0.61 -4.12
C TYR A 185 1.01 -0.15 -4.43
N TYR A 186 1.38 1.10 -4.12
CA TYR A 186 2.68 1.64 -4.50
C TYR A 186 3.83 0.89 -3.84
N ILE A 187 4.99 0.82 -4.51
CA ILE A 187 6.18 0.19 -3.96
C ILE A 187 6.81 1.14 -2.96
N GLY A 188 6.87 0.73 -1.69
CA GLY A 188 7.40 1.53 -0.61
C GLY A 188 7.58 0.71 0.66
N ARG A 189 8.18 1.31 1.68
CA ARG A 189 8.51 0.60 2.94
C ARG A 189 7.30 -0.05 3.61
N ALA A 190 6.12 0.57 3.48
CA ALA A 190 4.89 0.08 4.06
C ALA A 190 4.27 -1.11 3.31
N SER A 191 4.61 -1.32 2.03
CA SER A 191 3.96 -2.27 1.12
C SER A 191 4.92 -3.33 0.57
N ILE A 192 6.24 -3.17 0.73
CA ILE A 192 7.26 -4.06 0.17
C ILE A 192 7.06 -5.54 0.53
N PHE A 193 6.53 -5.81 1.72
CA PHE A 193 6.20 -7.16 2.17
C PHE A 193 5.17 -7.85 1.26
N LEU A 194 4.26 -7.08 0.65
CA LEU A 194 3.25 -7.57 -0.30
C LEU A 194 3.88 -8.03 -1.62
N GLU A 195 4.98 -7.39 -2.03
CA GLU A 195 5.74 -7.77 -3.21
C GLU A 195 6.60 -9.00 -2.94
N ILE A 196 7.22 -9.09 -1.76
CA ILE A 196 7.93 -10.31 -1.32
C ILE A 196 6.97 -11.50 -1.31
N GLN A 197 5.77 -11.34 -0.74
CA GLN A 197 4.74 -12.39 -0.73
C GLN A 197 4.30 -12.78 -2.13
N ARG A 198 4.08 -11.79 -3.02
CA ARG A 198 3.73 -12.05 -4.42
C ARG A 198 4.82 -12.86 -5.11
N ILE A 199 6.08 -12.44 -5.03
CA ILE A 199 7.19 -13.10 -5.70
C ILE A 199 7.33 -14.55 -5.20
N LYS A 200 7.30 -14.77 -3.88
CA LYS A 200 7.34 -16.13 -3.30
C LYS A 200 6.19 -17.00 -3.80
N SER A 201 4.98 -16.44 -3.85
CA SER A 201 3.80 -17.16 -4.37
C SER A 201 3.95 -17.53 -5.83
N GLU A 202 4.40 -16.59 -6.68
CA GLU A 202 4.54 -16.80 -8.12
C GLU A 202 5.68 -17.80 -8.43
N LEU A 203 6.78 -17.75 -7.69
CA LEU A 203 7.86 -18.76 -7.78
C LEU A 203 7.38 -20.16 -7.37
N GLY A 204 6.46 -20.26 -6.40
CA GLY A 204 5.89 -21.54 -5.98
C GLY A 204 4.84 -22.10 -6.95
N GLN A 205 4.22 -21.25 -7.77
CA GLN A 205 3.12 -21.63 -8.67
C GLN A 205 3.57 -21.81 -10.12
N ASN A 206 4.62 -21.11 -10.54
CA ASN A 206 5.09 -21.12 -11.92
C ASN A 206 6.45 -21.82 -12.03
N GLY A 207 6.66 -22.49 -13.15
CA GLY A 207 7.93 -23.13 -13.49
C GLY A 207 8.98 -22.15 -14.03
N ALA A 208 10.00 -22.70 -14.68
CA ALA A 208 11.03 -21.93 -15.36
C ALA A 208 10.45 -21.04 -16.47
N VAL A 209 11.03 -19.85 -16.62
CA VAL A 209 10.75 -18.94 -17.74
C VAL A 209 12.08 -18.59 -18.38
N ASP A 210 12.17 -18.77 -19.70
CA ASP A 210 13.34 -18.38 -20.50
C ASP A 210 13.38 -16.85 -20.65
N PHE A 211 13.85 -16.20 -19.60
CA PHE A 211 13.97 -14.75 -19.51
C PHE A 211 15.31 -14.43 -18.87
N ASP A 212 16.21 -13.84 -19.65
CA ASP A 212 17.45 -13.29 -19.13
C ASP A 212 17.48 -11.80 -19.44
N ALA A 213 17.45 -10.99 -18.39
CA ALA A 213 17.49 -9.55 -18.50
C ALA A 213 18.70 -8.95 -17.75
N GLY A 214 19.73 -9.76 -17.50
CA GLY A 214 20.99 -9.34 -16.89
C GLY A 214 21.36 -10.13 -15.64
N VAL A 215 22.36 -9.65 -14.90
CA VAL A 215 22.83 -10.31 -13.68
C VAL A 215 21.87 -10.01 -12.52
N LEU A 216 21.36 -11.06 -11.89
CA LEU A 216 20.58 -10.94 -10.66
C LEU A 216 21.53 -10.76 -9.46
N GLU A 217 21.18 -9.86 -8.55
CA GLU A 217 21.97 -9.67 -7.34
C GLU A 217 21.90 -10.94 -6.45
N PRO A 218 23.05 -11.51 -6.01
CA PRO A 218 23.06 -12.74 -5.22
C PRO A 218 22.26 -12.66 -3.91
N SER A 219 22.22 -11.48 -3.29
CA SER A 219 21.48 -11.21 -2.05
C SER A 219 19.97 -11.37 -2.25
N ILE A 220 19.44 -10.90 -3.39
CA ILE A 220 18.04 -11.03 -3.77
C ILE A 220 17.73 -12.49 -4.10
N GLU A 221 18.60 -13.16 -4.86
CA GLU A 221 18.44 -14.57 -5.19
C GLU A 221 18.32 -15.44 -3.92
N ALA A 222 19.22 -15.20 -2.95
CA ALA A 222 19.21 -15.87 -1.66
C ALA A 222 17.93 -15.58 -0.85
N MET A 223 17.42 -14.34 -0.86
CA MET A 223 16.18 -13.96 -0.17
C MET A 223 14.96 -14.78 -0.62
N PHE A 224 14.93 -15.16 -1.89
CA PHE A 224 13.82 -15.91 -2.48
C PHE A 224 14.09 -17.41 -2.61
N GLU A 225 15.28 -17.88 -2.22
CA GLU A 225 15.70 -19.28 -2.37
C GLU A 225 15.48 -19.78 -3.81
N ALA A 226 15.69 -18.90 -4.80
CA ALA A 226 15.36 -19.18 -6.18
C ALA A 226 16.31 -20.24 -6.75
N ARG A 227 15.75 -21.30 -7.34
CA ARG A 227 16.54 -22.31 -8.03
C ARG A 227 17.16 -21.72 -9.30
N MET A 228 18.24 -22.33 -9.79
CA MET A 228 18.91 -21.94 -11.05
C MET A 228 17.92 -21.80 -12.22
N GLU A 229 17.00 -22.75 -12.35
CA GLU A 229 15.95 -22.77 -13.39
C GLU A 229 14.88 -21.67 -13.23
N GLN A 230 14.74 -21.11 -12.03
CA GLN A 230 13.76 -20.07 -11.71
C GLN A 230 14.33 -18.65 -11.78
N ARG A 231 15.63 -18.49 -12.04
CA ARG A 231 16.27 -17.18 -12.12
C ARG A 231 15.59 -16.26 -13.12
N GLY A 232 15.24 -16.77 -14.30
CA GLY A 232 14.56 -15.96 -15.31
C GLY A 232 13.15 -15.54 -14.90
N LEU A 233 12.42 -16.44 -14.22
CA LEU A 233 11.14 -16.08 -13.62
C LEU A 233 11.33 -15.00 -12.55
N LEU A 234 12.30 -15.13 -11.64
CA LEU A 234 12.56 -14.13 -10.61
C LEU A 234 12.88 -12.76 -11.21
N GLN A 235 13.73 -12.69 -12.24
CA GLN A 235 14.03 -11.44 -12.95
C GLN A 235 12.77 -10.81 -13.58
N LEU A 236 11.91 -11.63 -14.19
CA LEU A 236 10.64 -11.17 -14.75
C LEU A 236 9.71 -10.62 -13.65
N LEU A 237 9.61 -11.33 -12.52
CA LEU A 237 8.79 -10.92 -11.38
C LEU A 237 9.29 -9.61 -10.76
N LEU A 238 10.60 -9.39 -10.67
CA LEU A 238 11.21 -8.15 -10.15
C LEU A 238 10.89 -6.94 -11.03
N ARG A 239 10.73 -7.14 -12.33
CA ARG A 239 10.22 -6.13 -13.27
C ARG A 239 8.70 -5.93 -13.18
N GLY A 240 8.02 -6.60 -12.26
CA GLY A 240 6.58 -6.44 -12.02
C GLY A 240 5.68 -7.18 -13.02
N TYR A 241 6.20 -8.16 -13.74
CA TYR A 241 5.43 -9.00 -14.65
C TYR A 241 5.10 -10.36 -14.04
N ARG A 242 4.14 -11.06 -14.65
CA ARG A 242 3.85 -12.48 -14.46
C ARG A 242 3.60 -13.15 -15.82
N PRO A 243 3.82 -14.46 -15.96
CA PRO A 243 3.39 -15.20 -17.15
C PRO A 243 1.88 -15.11 -17.35
N ALA A 244 1.44 -14.87 -18.58
CA ALA A 244 0.02 -14.77 -18.95
C ALA A 244 -0.35 -15.63 -20.18
N GLY A 245 0.60 -16.39 -20.71
CA GLY A 245 0.44 -17.25 -21.86
C GLY A 245 1.80 -17.65 -22.44
N HIS A 246 1.81 -18.34 -23.58
CA HIS A 246 3.05 -18.68 -24.26
C HIS A 246 3.76 -17.42 -24.77
N ARG A 247 4.94 -17.11 -24.21
CA ARG A 247 5.73 -15.89 -24.48
C ARG A 247 4.97 -14.58 -24.26
N VAL A 248 3.85 -14.61 -23.56
CA VAL A 248 3.07 -13.42 -23.20
C VAL A 248 3.16 -13.19 -21.70
N VAL A 249 3.44 -11.96 -21.32
CA VAL A 249 3.54 -11.53 -19.93
C VAL A 249 2.59 -10.38 -19.66
N GLU A 250 2.12 -10.29 -18.43
CA GLU A 250 1.25 -9.22 -17.96
C GLU A 250 1.88 -8.55 -16.75
N CYS A 251 1.92 -7.22 -16.74
CA CYS A 251 2.32 -6.49 -15.54
C CYS A 251 1.23 -6.58 -14.47
N VAL A 252 1.60 -6.96 -13.26
CA VAL A 252 0.67 -7.05 -12.12
C VAL A 252 0.27 -5.68 -11.55
N GLY A 253 0.89 -4.60 -12.01
CA GLY A 253 0.56 -3.22 -11.63
C GLY A 253 -0.31 -2.52 -12.68
N CYS A 254 0.15 -2.49 -13.94
CA CYS A 254 -0.60 -1.84 -15.02
C CYS A 254 -1.61 -2.72 -15.76
N HIS A 255 -1.60 -4.05 -15.59
CA HIS A 255 -2.29 -4.99 -16.49
C HIS A 255 -1.91 -4.82 -17.97
N CYS A 256 -0.81 -4.12 -18.25
CA CYS A 256 -0.25 -3.98 -19.58
C CYS A 256 0.31 -5.36 -20.00
N THR A 257 -0.08 -5.82 -21.19
CA THR A 257 0.29 -7.13 -21.75
C THR A 257 1.34 -6.92 -22.83
N SER A 258 2.40 -7.71 -22.82
CA SER A 258 3.48 -7.59 -23.79
C SER A 258 4.09 -8.97 -24.09
N PHE A 259 4.85 -9.05 -25.16
CA PHE A 259 5.66 -10.23 -25.46
C PHE A 259 6.89 -10.27 -24.54
N LEU A 260 7.32 -11.48 -24.20
CA LEU A 260 8.47 -11.72 -23.33
C LEU A 260 9.74 -11.06 -23.88
N ASP A 261 9.96 -11.13 -25.20
CA ASP A 261 11.12 -10.55 -25.88
C ASP A 261 11.12 -9.01 -25.78
N THR A 262 9.95 -8.38 -25.95
CA THR A 262 9.82 -6.93 -25.79
C THR A 262 10.18 -6.49 -24.37
N VAL A 263 9.72 -7.23 -23.35
CA VAL A 263 10.03 -6.93 -21.94
C VAL A 263 11.51 -7.15 -21.61
N ARG A 264 12.16 -8.07 -22.33
CA ARG A 264 13.60 -8.34 -22.20
C ARG A 264 14.40 -7.11 -22.62
N GLU A 265 14.08 -6.55 -23.78
CA GLU A 265 14.73 -5.36 -24.35
C GLU A 265 14.38 -4.08 -23.59
N LYS A 266 13.10 -3.89 -23.25
CA LYS A 266 12.60 -2.68 -22.60
C LYS A 266 11.43 -2.97 -21.67
N CYS A 267 11.52 -2.53 -20.42
CA CYS A 267 10.37 -2.53 -19.52
C CYS A 267 9.29 -1.57 -20.05
N VAL A 268 8.10 -2.10 -20.35
CA VAL A 268 6.98 -1.31 -20.88
C VAL A 268 5.87 -1.21 -19.83
N HIS A 269 5.87 -0.11 -19.08
CA HIS A 269 4.81 0.21 -18.11
C HIS A 269 4.13 1.53 -18.46
N TYR A 270 2.85 1.67 -18.10
CA TYR A 270 2.22 2.99 -18.09
C TYR A 270 2.84 3.88 -17.01
N SER A 271 2.81 5.19 -17.21
CA SER A 271 3.41 6.19 -16.33
C SER A 271 2.82 6.25 -14.90
N TRP A 272 1.67 5.63 -14.66
CA TRP A 272 1.05 5.54 -13.34
C TRP A 272 1.32 4.19 -12.64
N CYS A 273 1.99 3.27 -13.33
CA CYS A 273 2.26 1.94 -12.81
C CYS A 273 3.23 2.03 -11.63
N LYS A 274 2.99 1.22 -10.60
CA LYS A 274 3.92 1.11 -9.47
C LYS A 274 5.32 0.58 -9.84
N TYR A 275 5.46 -0.05 -11.02
CA TYR A 275 6.73 -0.52 -11.59
C TYR A 275 7.24 0.38 -12.72
N GLN A 276 6.74 1.62 -12.84
CA GLN A 276 7.26 2.55 -13.84
C GLN A 276 8.79 2.72 -13.71
N ASP A 277 9.27 2.82 -12.46
CA ASP A 277 10.68 2.68 -12.14
C ASP A 277 11.01 1.20 -11.91
N ALA A 278 11.63 0.58 -12.92
CA ALA A 278 12.02 -0.82 -12.89
C ALA A 278 13.14 -1.11 -11.86
N SER A 279 13.86 -0.07 -11.38
CA SER A 279 14.96 -0.21 -10.43
C SER A 279 14.51 -0.14 -8.97
N LEU A 280 13.36 0.47 -8.70
CA LEU A 280 12.87 0.72 -7.34
C LEU A 280 12.68 -0.55 -6.52
N LEU A 281 12.02 -1.57 -7.07
CA LEU A 281 11.78 -2.82 -6.36
C LEU A 281 13.09 -3.57 -6.06
N PRO A 282 13.98 -3.83 -7.05
CA PRO A 282 15.29 -4.38 -6.78
C PRO A 282 16.05 -3.62 -5.69
N GLN A 283 16.18 -2.30 -5.79
CA GLN A 283 16.90 -1.48 -4.80
C GLN A 283 16.34 -1.66 -3.38
N MET A 284 15.02 -1.58 -3.22
CA MET A 284 14.38 -1.78 -1.93
C MET A 284 14.60 -3.19 -1.37
N LEU A 285 14.64 -4.21 -2.22
CA LEU A 285 14.91 -5.58 -1.80
C LEU A 285 16.38 -5.74 -1.41
N SER A 286 17.32 -5.15 -2.15
CA SER A 286 18.74 -5.14 -1.80
C SER A 286 18.98 -4.45 -0.45
N GLU A 287 18.32 -3.32 -0.17
CA GLU A 287 18.38 -2.66 1.14
C GLU A 287 17.90 -3.56 2.28
N ILE A 288 16.88 -4.40 2.03
CA ILE A 288 16.35 -5.36 3.01
C ILE A 288 17.29 -6.56 3.14
N ALA A 289 17.82 -7.07 2.03
CA ALA A 289 18.76 -8.19 1.99
C ALA A 289 20.06 -7.85 2.73
N CYS A 290 20.53 -6.61 2.56
CA CYS A 290 21.72 -6.05 3.21
C CYS A 290 21.43 -5.44 4.58
N SER A 291 20.22 -5.66 5.15
CA SER A 291 19.92 -5.11 6.48
C SER A 291 20.90 -5.68 7.52
N PRO A 292 21.31 -4.88 8.51
CA PRO A 292 22.57 -5.02 9.25
C PRO A 292 22.59 -6.14 10.28
N GLU A 293 21.93 -7.27 10.03
CA GLU A 293 22.10 -8.47 10.84
C GLU A 293 23.53 -9.02 10.69
N GLU A 294 24.20 -8.78 9.57
CA GLU A 294 25.65 -9.00 9.40
C GLU A 294 26.54 -8.00 10.17
N LYS A 295 25.99 -6.89 10.68
CA LYS A 295 26.70 -6.00 11.65
C LYS A 295 26.36 -6.29 13.11
N THR A 296 25.50 -7.27 13.39
CA THR A 296 25.16 -7.71 14.76
C THR A 296 25.53 -9.16 15.01
N HIS A 297 26.81 -9.49 14.87
CA HIS A 297 27.47 -10.44 15.77
C HIS A 297 27.84 -9.78 17.11
N GLN A 298 27.00 -8.88 17.62
CA GLN A 298 27.06 -8.50 19.03
C GLN A 298 26.15 -9.46 19.78
N SER A 299 26.77 -10.38 20.51
CA SER A 299 26.07 -11.25 21.45
C SER A 299 25.15 -10.42 22.34
N LEU A 300 24.10 -11.04 22.88
CA LEU A 300 23.15 -10.41 23.81
C LEU A 300 23.90 -9.66 24.95
N GLU A 301 25.07 -10.15 25.30
CA GLU A 301 26.00 -9.64 26.29
C GLU A 301 26.65 -8.30 25.89
N ALA A 302 27.06 -8.14 24.62
CA ALA A 302 27.60 -6.88 24.10
C ALA A 302 26.52 -5.77 24.07
N ARG A 303 25.27 -6.13 23.75
CA ARG A 303 24.12 -5.20 23.82
C ARG A 303 23.82 -4.77 25.26
N LEU A 304 23.96 -5.68 26.22
CA LEU A 304 23.79 -5.38 27.65
C LEU A 304 24.93 -4.50 28.20
N GLN A 305 26.16 -4.69 27.75
CA GLN A 305 27.29 -3.82 28.15
C GLN A 305 27.16 -2.40 27.60
N SER A 306 26.74 -2.24 26.34
CA SER A 306 26.50 -0.92 25.73
C SER A 306 25.43 -0.13 26.50
N LEU A 307 24.34 -0.78 26.91
CA LEU A 307 23.29 -0.19 27.75
C LEU A 307 23.79 0.19 29.15
N LYS A 308 24.67 -0.62 29.76
CA LYS A 308 25.28 -0.30 31.07
C LYS A 308 26.19 0.93 31.01
N LEU A 309 26.91 1.12 29.91
CA LEU A 309 27.77 2.30 29.70
C LEU A 309 26.95 3.58 29.51
N GLN A 310 25.83 3.50 28.79
CA GLN A 310 24.94 4.65 28.59
C GLN A 310 24.21 5.08 29.88
N ILE A 311 23.95 4.16 30.80
CA ILE A 311 23.32 4.45 32.09
C ILE A 311 24.31 5.07 33.10
N ARG A 312 25.62 4.87 32.93
CA ARG A 312 26.64 5.47 33.81
C ARG A 312 27.02 6.91 33.45
N ASN A 313 26.62 7.38 32.28
CA ASN A 313 26.91 8.74 31.79
C ASN A 313 25.67 9.66 31.88
N ILE A 314 24.68 9.28 32.70
CA ILE A 314 23.56 10.11 33.15
C ILE A 314 23.64 10.14 34.68
#